data_AF-A0A7V8F3D3-F1
#
_entry.id   AF-A0A7V8F3D3-F1
#
_cell.length_a   1.000
_cell.length_b   1.000
_cell.length_c   1.000
_cell.angle_alpha   90.00
_cell.angle_beta   90.00
_cell.angle_gamma   90.00
#
_symmetry.space_group_name_H-M   'P 1'
#
loop_
_entity.id
_entity.type
_entity.pdbx_description
1 polymer ?
#
loop_
_entity_poly.entity_id
_entity_poly.type
_entity_poly.pdbx_seq_one_letter_code
_entity_poly.pdbx_strand_id
1 'polypeptide(L)'
;MSWKEALILTIAGAVLAAAGAAGGWIVQGWRKDAEIADAKRQQADSRTKAAETALNDLVAAGKKVGEAAAGLVGDKNTLTTAMAAISKDLKNAQKQNPLPVDCRPDAGRLRSLQSAVAATNNAVSGAGQQPGAALPGAVGTGGP
;
A
#
# COMPACT_ATOMS: atom_id res chain seq x y z
N MET A 1 -83.20 0.64 -0.19
CA MET A 1 -81.88 0.65 0.48
C MET A 1 -81.46 2.10 0.66
N SER A 2 -81.26 2.54 1.91
CA SER A 2 -80.94 3.95 2.19
C SER A 2 -79.49 4.25 1.79
N TRP A 3 -79.23 5.41 1.19
CA TRP A 3 -77.89 5.95 0.88
C TRP A 3 -76.88 5.73 2.02
N LYS A 4 -77.37 5.81 3.27
CA LYS A 4 -76.54 5.71 4.47
C LYS A 4 -75.94 4.31 4.65
N GLU A 5 -76.69 3.27 4.29
CA GLU A 5 -76.20 1.89 4.37
C GLU A 5 -75.21 1.56 3.25
N ALA A 6 -75.44 2.12 2.05
CA ALA A 6 -74.48 2.02 0.96
C ALA A 6 -73.13 2.68 1.35
N LEU A 7 -73.18 3.86 1.97
CA LEU A 7 -71.97 4.55 2.43
C LEU A 7 -71.21 3.74 3.51
N ILE A 8 -71.92 3.20 4.50
CA ILE A 8 -71.32 2.39 5.58
C ILE A 8 -70.64 1.14 5.03
N LEU A 9 -71.29 0.41 4.11
CA LEU A 9 -70.71 -0.79 3.50
C LEU A 9 -69.47 -0.47 2.65
N THR A 10 -69.46 0.66 1.97
CA THR A 10 -68.30 1.10 1.16
C THR A 10 -67.11 1.45 2.04
N ILE A 11 -67.34 2.16 3.15
CA ILE A 11 -66.29 2.51 4.11
C ILE A 11 -65.75 1.24 4.80
N ALA A 12 -66.63 0.33 5.22
CA ALA A 12 -66.22 -0.93 5.85
C ALA A 12 -65.37 -1.79 4.89
N GLY A 13 -65.75 -1.87 3.60
CA GLY A 13 -64.97 -2.55 2.58
C GLY A 13 -63.59 -1.91 2.36
N ALA A 14 -63.53 -0.58 2.32
CA ALA A 14 -62.26 0.14 2.16
C ALA A 14 -61.30 -0.05 3.35
N VAL A 15 -61.82 -0.07 4.58
CA VAL A 15 -61.02 -0.30 5.79
C VAL A 15 -60.44 -1.72 5.82
N LEU A 16 -61.24 -2.73 5.46
CA LEU A 16 -60.77 -4.12 5.38
C LEU A 16 -59.70 -4.31 4.31
N ALA A 17 -59.86 -3.68 3.14
CA ALA A 17 -58.86 -3.72 2.08
C ALA A 17 -57.54 -3.06 2.51
N ALA A 18 -57.62 -1.90 3.17
CA ALA A 18 -56.44 -1.20 3.69
C ALA A 18 -55.70 -2.01 4.76
N ALA A 19 -56.43 -2.66 5.67
CA ALA A 19 -55.84 -3.52 6.70
C ALA A 19 -55.13 -4.75 6.11
N GLY A 20 -55.72 -5.39 5.10
CA GLY A 20 -55.10 -6.52 4.39
C GLY A 20 -53.82 -6.14 3.63
N ALA A 21 -53.82 -4.97 2.98
CA ALA A 21 -52.65 -4.45 2.28
C ALA A 21 -51.51 -4.10 3.26
N ALA A 22 -51.82 -3.47 4.40
CA ALA A 22 -50.83 -3.14 5.42
C ALA A 22 -50.22 -4.39 6.07
N GLY A 23 -51.04 -5.41 6.38
CA GLY A 23 -50.55 -6.67 6.93
C GLY A 23 -49.61 -7.42 5.98
N GLY A 24 -49.94 -7.46 4.68
CA GLY A 24 -49.08 -8.05 3.66
C GLY A 24 -47.72 -7.35 3.52
N TRP A 25 -47.70 -6.02 3.62
CA TRP A 25 -46.47 -5.22 3.57
C TRP A 25 -45.56 -5.47 4.77
N ILE A 26 -46.12 -5.54 5.97
CA ILE A 26 -45.34 -5.80 7.20
C ILE A 26 -44.70 -7.19 7.14
N VAL A 27 -45.46 -8.23 6.78
CA VAL A 27 -44.94 -9.60 6.71
C VAL A 27 -43.85 -9.75 5.65
N GLN A 28 -44.04 -9.15 4.47
CA GLN A 28 -43.02 -9.17 3.41
C GLN A 28 -41.79 -8.33 3.77
N GLY A 29 -41.97 -7.21 4.47
CA GLY A 29 -40.88 -6.38 4.98
C GLY A 29 -39.97 -7.15 5.94
N TRP A 30 -40.55 -7.88 6.90
CA TRP A 30 -39.78 -8.64 7.89
C TRP A 30 -38.93 -9.74 7.25
N ARG A 31 -39.45 -10.38 6.20
CA ARG A 31 -38.71 -11.42 5.47
C ARG A 31 -37.53 -10.82 4.69
N LYS A 32 -37.75 -9.67 4.04
CA LYS A 32 -36.71 -8.93 3.32
C LYS A 32 -35.64 -8.38 4.26
N ASP A 33 -36.03 -7.87 5.42
CA ASP A 33 -35.09 -7.36 6.42
C ASP A 33 -34.21 -8.48 7.00
N ALA A 34 -34.75 -9.68 7.18
CA ALA A 34 -33.97 -10.85 7.57
C ALA A 34 -32.92 -11.23 6.51
N GLU A 35 -33.30 -11.28 5.24
CA GLU A 35 -32.37 -11.54 4.13
C GLU A 35 -31.27 -10.46 4.04
N ILE A 36 -31.63 -9.19 4.22
CA ILE A 36 -30.66 -8.08 4.23
C ILE A 36 -29.72 -8.15 5.43
N ALA A 37 -30.22 -8.54 6.60
CA ALA A 37 -29.41 -8.71 7.80
C ALA A 37 -28.37 -9.84 7.60
N ASP A 38 -28.77 -10.95 6.99
CA ASP A 38 -27.85 -12.06 6.71
C ASP A 38 -26.84 -11.70 5.62
N ALA A 39 -27.25 -11.01 4.55
CA ALA A 39 -26.33 -10.49 3.54
C ALA A 39 -25.31 -9.51 4.15
N LYS A 40 -25.74 -8.62 5.05
CA LYS A 40 -24.84 -7.72 5.79
C LYS A 40 -23.87 -8.48 6.70
N ARG A 41 -24.32 -9.53 7.38
CA ARG A 41 -23.44 -10.39 8.20
C ARG A 41 -22.37 -11.08 7.35
N GLN A 42 -22.77 -11.68 6.23
CA GLN A 42 -21.82 -12.32 5.30
C GLN A 42 -20.81 -11.31 4.74
N GLN A 43 -21.27 -10.11 4.39
CA GLN A 43 -20.39 -9.05 3.91
C GLN A 43 -19.44 -8.55 5.00
N ALA A 44 -19.90 -8.43 6.24
CA ALA A 44 -19.06 -8.07 7.38
C ALA A 44 -17.98 -9.12 7.63
N ASP A 45 -18.34 -10.42 7.66
CA ASP A 45 -17.37 -11.51 7.82
C ASP A 45 -16.33 -11.53 6.69
N SER A 46 -16.78 -11.34 5.45
CA SER A 46 -15.88 -11.26 4.29
C SER A 46 -14.92 -10.08 4.38
N ARG A 47 -15.39 -8.92 4.85
CA ARG A 47 -14.55 -7.72 5.05
C ARG A 47 -13.53 -7.94 6.15
N THR A 48 -13.91 -8.60 7.25
CA THR A 48 -12.98 -8.91 8.35
C THR A 48 -11.88 -9.84 7.87
N LYS A 49 -12.21 -10.92 7.15
CA LYS A 49 -11.22 -11.84 6.57
C LYS A 49 -10.29 -11.14 5.58
N ALA A 50 -10.84 -10.29 4.71
CA ALA A 50 -10.02 -9.50 3.79
C ALA A 50 -9.07 -8.53 4.52
N ALA A 51 -9.54 -7.91 5.61
CA ALA A 51 -8.71 -7.05 6.44
C ALA A 51 -7.61 -7.82 7.16
N GLU A 52 -7.90 -9.00 7.69
CA GLU A 52 -6.90 -9.89 8.30
C GLU A 52 -5.84 -10.33 7.28
N THR A 53 -6.23 -10.71 6.06
CA THR A 53 -5.30 -11.02 4.98
C THR A 53 -4.42 -9.83 4.63
N ALA A 54 -5.01 -8.64 4.46
CA ALA A 54 -4.26 -7.42 4.14
C ALA A 54 -3.26 -7.04 5.25
N LEU A 55 -3.63 -7.23 6.52
CA LEU A 55 -2.73 -7.01 7.66
C LEU A 55 -1.57 -8.01 7.66
N ASN A 56 -1.84 -9.29 7.41
CA ASN A 56 -0.80 -10.31 7.31
C ASN A 56 0.17 -10.04 6.17
N ASP A 57 -0.34 -9.64 5.01
CA ASP A 57 0.48 -9.24 3.86
C ASP A 57 1.33 -8.01 4.16
N LEU A 58 0.78 -7.02 4.86
CA LEU A 58 1.51 -5.83 5.27
C LEU A 58 2.64 -6.18 6.25
N VAL A 59 2.38 -7.07 7.22
CA VAL A 59 3.41 -7.55 8.16
C VAL A 59 4.51 -8.32 7.42
N ALA A 60 4.14 -9.20 6.48
CA ALA A 60 5.09 -9.96 5.67
C ALA A 60 5.94 -9.05 4.79
N ALA A 61 5.34 -8.04 4.16
CA ALA A 61 6.05 -7.03 3.39
C ALA A 61 7.00 -6.21 4.28
N GLY A 62 6.54 -5.77 5.46
CA GLY A 62 7.36 -5.06 6.43
C GLY A 62 8.58 -5.87 6.88
N LYS A 63 8.41 -7.18 7.10
CA LYS A 63 9.52 -8.08 7.45
C LYS A 63 10.55 -8.18 6.32
N LYS A 64 10.11 -8.35 5.06
CA LYS A 64 11.01 -8.39 3.90
C LYS A 64 11.81 -7.11 3.73
N VAL A 65 11.17 -5.95 3.92
CA VAL A 65 11.85 -4.65 3.87
C VAL A 65 12.88 -4.52 5.00
N GLY A 66 12.52 -4.94 6.21
CA GLY A 66 13.45 -4.95 7.35
C GLY A 66 14.66 -5.84 7.13
N GLU A 67 14.45 -7.06 6.61
CA GLU A 67 15.53 -8.00 6.26
C GLU A 67 16.43 -7.43 5.15
N ALA A 68 15.85 -6.86 4.09
CA ALA A 68 16.61 -6.22 3.02
C ALA A 68 17.42 -5.02 3.52
N ALA A 69 16.86 -4.19 4.40
CA ALA A 69 17.55 -3.05 5.01
C ALA A 69 18.71 -3.51 5.90
N ALA A 70 18.50 -4.54 6.72
CA ALA A 70 19.56 -5.13 7.55
C ALA A 70 20.70 -5.71 6.71
N GLY A 71 20.37 -6.42 5.61
CA GLY A 71 21.35 -6.90 4.64
C GLY A 71 22.17 -5.76 4.03
N LEU A 72 21.50 -4.68 3.62
CA LEU A 72 22.15 -3.51 3.03
C LEU A 72 23.11 -2.81 3.99
N VAL A 73 22.78 -2.74 5.30
CA VAL A 73 23.67 -2.21 6.34
C VAL A 73 24.89 -3.11 6.52
N GLY A 74 24.70 -4.43 6.51
CA GLY A 74 25.78 -5.41 6.55
C GLY A 74 26.75 -5.27 5.37
N ASP A 75 26.21 -5.17 4.17
CA ASP A 75 26.99 -5.01 2.93
C ASP A 75 27.75 -3.68 2.92
N LYS A 76 27.12 -2.59 3.37
CA LYS A 76 27.78 -1.28 3.51
C LYS A 76 28.96 -1.34 4.48
N ASN A 77 28.82 -2.03 5.61
CA ASN A 77 29.92 -2.17 6.58
C ASN A 77 31.07 -2.99 6.01
N THR A 78 30.77 -4.10 5.32
CA THR A 78 31.77 -4.92 4.64
C THR A 78 32.52 -4.13 3.58
N LEU A 79 31.78 -3.40 2.72
CA LEU A 79 32.35 -2.55 1.68
C LEU A 79 33.23 -1.44 2.27
N THR A 80 32.77 -0.77 3.33
CA THR A 80 33.53 0.29 4.01
C THR A 80 34.84 -0.26 4.57
N THR A 81 34.80 -1.45 5.16
CA THR A 81 35.99 -2.12 5.71
C THR A 81 36.98 -2.49 4.59
N ALA A 82 36.50 -3.06 3.49
CA ALA A 82 37.32 -3.39 2.32
C ALA A 82 37.96 -2.14 1.72
N MET A 83 37.20 -1.05 1.57
CA MET A 83 37.71 0.22 1.07
C MET A 83 38.74 0.85 2.00
N ALA A 84 38.56 0.74 3.33
CA ALA A 84 39.55 1.19 4.30
C ALA A 84 40.86 0.39 4.21
N ALA A 85 40.77 -0.93 4.03
CA ALA A 85 41.93 -1.79 3.81
C ALA A 85 42.68 -1.42 2.52
N ILE A 86 41.97 -1.28 1.39
CA ILE A 86 42.55 -0.86 0.12
C ILE A 86 43.22 0.52 0.24
N SER A 87 42.57 1.48 0.93
CA SER A 87 43.15 2.81 1.15
C SER A 87 44.45 2.74 1.97
N LYS A 88 44.51 1.86 2.97
CA LYS A 88 45.70 1.62 3.77
C LYS A 88 46.82 1.00 2.94
N ASP A 89 46.50 -0.01 2.14
CA ASP A 89 47.47 -0.69 1.27
C ASP A 89 48.03 0.26 0.22
N LEU A 90 47.19 1.08 -0.42
CA LEU A 90 47.65 2.11 -1.36
C LEU A 90 48.58 3.14 -0.70
N LYS A 91 48.26 3.59 0.52
CA LYS A 91 49.11 4.53 1.27
C LYS A 91 50.45 3.89 1.64
N ASN A 92 50.45 2.61 2.02
CA ASN A 92 51.68 1.88 2.33
C ASN A 92 52.53 1.66 1.07
N ALA A 93 51.91 1.26 -0.04
CA ALA A 93 52.57 1.11 -1.32
C ALA A 93 53.16 2.43 -1.83
N GLN A 94 52.44 3.55 -1.67
CA GLN A 94 52.96 4.88 -2.03
C GLN A 94 54.18 5.28 -1.19
N LYS A 95 54.26 4.86 0.08
CA LYS A 95 55.43 5.12 0.94
C LYS A 95 56.63 4.25 0.57
N GLN A 96 56.38 3.00 0.17
CA GLN A 96 57.43 2.02 -0.15
C GLN A 96 57.96 2.18 -1.58
N ASN A 97 57.09 2.46 -2.53
CA ASN A 97 57.39 2.68 -3.94
C ASN A 97 56.64 3.93 -4.42
N PRO A 98 57.18 5.14 -4.18
CA PRO A 98 56.56 6.36 -4.65
C PRO A 98 56.47 6.35 -6.17
N LEU A 99 55.29 6.71 -6.70
CA LEU A 99 55.10 6.80 -8.15
C LEU A 99 56.06 7.85 -8.72
N PRO A 100 56.68 7.59 -9.88
CA PRO A 100 57.44 8.59 -10.62
C PRO A 100 56.58 9.83 -10.89
N VAL A 101 57.22 11.00 -10.95
CA VAL A 101 56.55 12.29 -11.16
C VAL A 101 55.68 12.32 -12.42
N ASP A 102 56.06 11.60 -13.47
CA ASP A 102 55.32 11.52 -14.73
C ASP A 102 54.03 10.66 -14.66
N CYS A 103 53.90 9.82 -13.62
CA CYS A 103 52.75 8.93 -13.44
C CYS A 103 51.75 9.44 -12.39
N ARG A 104 52.00 10.60 -11.77
CA ARG A 104 51.13 11.14 -10.72
C ARG A 104 50.08 12.09 -11.34
N PRO A 105 48.77 11.88 -11.11
CA PRO A 105 47.76 12.81 -11.60
C PRO A 105 47.99 14.20 -11.02
N ASP A 106 47.96 15.22 -11.89
CA ASP A 106 48.11 16.61 -11.49
C ASP A 106 46.92 17.08 -10.63
N ALA A 107 47.13 18.13 -9.84
CA ALA A 107 46.13 18.63 -8.91
C ALA A 107 44.85 19.14 -9.61
N GLY A 108 44.95 19.61 -10.86
CA GLY A 108 43.82 20.06 -11.66
C GLY A 108 42.94 18.90 -12.09
N ARG A 109 43.52 17.84 -12.65
CA ARG A 109 42.78 16.59 -12.97
C ARG A 109 42.14 16.00 -11.73
N LEU A 110 42.88 15.88 -10.63
CA LEU A 110 42.35 15.28 -9.41
C LEU A 110 41.10 16.01 -8.90
N ARG A 111 41.11 17.36 -8.96
CA ARG A 111 39.97 18.20 -8.56
C ARG A 111 38.78 18.02 -9.51
N SER A 112 39.02 17.92 -10.82
CA SER A 112 37.97 17.62 -11.80
C SER A 112 37.30 16.27 -11.53
N LEU A 113 38.08 15.21 -11.29
CA LEU A 113 37.53 13.89 -10.96
C LEU A 113 36.71 13.93 -9.67
N GLN A 114 37.21 14.59 -8.62
CA GLN A 114 36.47 14.74 -7.35
C GLN A 114 35.14 15.48 -7.54
N SER A 115 35.13 16.55 -8.35
CA SER A 115 33.90 17.29 -8.64
C SER A 115 32.85 16.45 -9.39
N ALA A 116 33.29 15.62 -10.34
CA ALA A 116 32.41 14.71 -11.06
C ALA A 116 31.85 13.61 -10.15
N VAL A 117 32.68 13.03 -9.28
CA VAL A 117 32.22 12.05 -8.28
C VAL A 117 31.22 12.67 -7.31
N ALA A 118 31.48 13.89 -6.82
CA ALA A 118 30.56 14.60 -5.94
C ALA A 118 29.22 14.90 -6.62
N ALA A 119 29.23 15.33 -7.88
CA ALA A 119 28.02 15.56 -8.67
C ALA A 119 27.20 14.27 -8.85
N THR A 120 27.85 13.15 -9.19
CA THR A 120 27.19 11.85 -9.32
C THR A 120 26.59 11.38 -8.00
N ASN A 121 27.32 11.51 -6.89
CA ASN A 121 26.79 11.14 -5.57
C ASN A 121 25.57 11.96 -5.18
N ASN A 122 25.58 13.27 -5.47
CA ASN A 122 24.43 14.14 -5.23
C ASN A 122 23.23 13.73 -6.10
N ALA A 123 23.46 13.38 -7.38
CA ALA A 123 22.40 12.92 -8.28
C ALA A 123 21.79 11.59 -7.81
N VAL A 124 22.60 10.62 -7.38
CA VAL A 124 22.12 9.32 -6.88
C VAL A 124 21.38 9.47 -5.56
N SER A 125 21.87 10.32 -4.66
CA SER A 125 21.23 10.59 -3.36
C SER A 125 19.88 11.28 -3.54
N GLY A 126 19.75 12.15 -4.55
CA GLY A 126 18.49 12.80 -4.92
C GLY A 126 17.52 11.89 -5.69
N ALA A 127 18.02 10.96 -6.52
CA ALA A 127 17.20 10.02 -7.29
C ALA A 127 16.67 8.83 -6.47
N GLY A 128 17.34 8.47 -5.37
CA GLY A 128 16.90 7.39 -4.47
C GLY A 128 15.65 7.72 -3.62
N GLN A 129 15.25 8.99 -3.59
CA GLN A 129 14.05 9.47 -2.92
C GLN A 129 13.01 9.85 -3.99
N GLN A 130 12.45 8.88 -4.72
CA GLN A 130 11.11 9.07 -5.27
C GLN A 130 10.09 8.65 -4.20
N PRO A 131 9.60 9.56 -3.33
CA PRO A 131 8.43 9.29 -2.54
C PRO A 131 7.26 9.14 -3.51
N GLY A 132 6.82 7.91 -3.75
CA GLY A 132 5.60 7.65 -4.53
C GLY A 132 5.81 7.29 -5.99
N ALA A 133 6.83 6.49 -6.34
CA ALA A 133 6.68 5.62 -7.50
C ALA A 133 5.47 4.71 -7.22
N ALA A 134 4.36 5.05 -7.87
CA ALA A 134 3.03 4.54 -7.61
C ALA A 134 3.04 3.03 -7.38
N LEU A 135 2.54 2.61 -6.22
CA LEU A 135 2.03 1.25 -6.06
C LEU A 135 1.12 0.98 -7.27
N PRO A 136 1.36 -0.05 -8.10
CA PRO A 136 0.43 -0.41 -9.16
C PRO A 136 -0.90 -0.69 -8.49
N GLY A 137 -1.85 0.23 -8.66
CA GLY A 137 -3.20 0.08 -8.16
C GLY A 137 -3.73 -1.24 -8.67
N ALA A 138 -4.12 -2.12 -7.75
CA ALA A 138 -4.83 -3.34 -8.08
C ALA A 138 -6.02 -2.94 -8.97
N VAL A 139 -5.89 -3.24 -10.26
CA VAL A 139 -6.92 -3.00 -11.27
C VAL A 139 -8.00 -4.03 -10.97
N GLY A 140 -8.90 -3.67 -10.06
CA GLY A 140 -10.17 -4.36 -9.86
C GLY A 140 -11.00 -4.19 -11.13
N THR A 141 -10.76 -5.03 -12.12
CA THR A 141 -11.62 -5.18 -13.29
C THR A 141 -12.84 -5.99 -12.85
N GLY A 142 -13.83 -5.29 -12.29
CA GLY A 142 -15.16 -5.80 -12.05
C GLY A 142 -16.12 -5.42 -13.18
N GLY A 143 -16.63 -6.44 -13.87
CA GLY A 143 -17.91 -6.42 -14.61
C GLY A 143 -17.84 -6.02 -16.09
N PRO A 144 -18.76 -6.50 -16.95
CA PRO A 144 -20.09 -7.06 -16.63
C PRO A 144 -20.17 -8.57 -16.41
#